data_AF-A0A6G3QRK4-F1
#
_entry.id   AF-A0A6G3QRK4-F1
#
_cell.length_a   1.000
_cell.length_b   1.000
_cell.length_c   1.000
_cell.angle_alpha   90.00
_cell.angle_beta   90.00
_cell.angle_gamma   90.00
#
_symmetry.space_group_name_H-M   'P 1'
#
loop_
_entity.id
_entity.type
_entity.pdbx_description
1 polymer ?
#
loop_
_entity_poly.entity_id
_entity_poly.type
_entity_poly.pdbx_seq_one_letter_code
_entity_poly.pdbx_strand_id
1 'polypeptide(L)'
;DRWGAEVTADAVGLWTYTVEAWGDPVTTWRHHAEIKIPAGIDTELVLEEGARLYERAAADVPDSEAREVLLAAVDALRDARRPAASRLAAALTPEVAAVLARYPLRELVTSSEPLPLLVERERALYGSWYEFFPRSEGTAREPHGTFDTAARRLDAIAAMGFDVVYLPPIHPIGTTFRKGPNNTLDAGPDDVGVPWAIGSAEGGHDAVHPRLGTLEDFARFVARAGELGMEVALDFALQCSPDHPWVHKHPEWFHHRPDGSIAYAENPPKKYQDIYPIAFDADLDGLVAETCRVLRHWMGVGVRIFRVDNPHTKPVVFWERVIG
;
A
#
# COMPACT_ATOMS: atom_id res chain seq x y z
N ASP A 1 -30.94 -6.39 3.54
CA ASP A 1 -30.42 -6.26 2.15
C ASP A 1 -28.97 -5.82 2.06
N ARG A 2 -28.07 -6.34 2.92
CA ARG A 2 -26.63 -6.09 2.80
C ARG A 2 -25.98 -7.36 2.27
N TRP A 3 -25.33 -7.24 1.12
CA TRP A 3 -24.66 -8.33 0.43
C TRP A 3 -23.16 -8.09 0.42
N GLY A 4 -22.37 -9.16 0.28
CA GLY A 4 -20.93 -9.10 0.22
C GLY A 4 -20.35 -10.32 -0.48
N ALA A 5 -19.18 -10.14 -1.08
CA ALA A 5 -18.36 -11.18 -1.68
C ALA A 5 -16.89 -10.83 -1.46
N GLU A 6 -16.04 -11.85 -1.37
CA GLU A 6 -14.59 -11.66 -1.31
C GLU A 6 -14.02 -11.54 -2.73
N VAL A 7 -13.09 -10.62 -2.91
CA VAL A 7 -12.35 -10.41 -4.16
C VAL A 7 -10.86 -10.37 -3.86
N THR A 8 -10.05 -10.85 -4.80
CA THR A 8 -8.60 -10.91 -4.65
C THR A 8 -7.96 -10.24 -5.86
N ALA A 9 -7.08 -9.27 -5.61
CA ALA A 9 -6.28 -8.66 -6.65
C ALA A 9 -5.05 -9.54 -6.98
N ASP A 10 -4.73 -9.67 -8.26
CA ASP A 10 -3.62 -10.52 -8.75
C ASP A 10 -2.44 -9.72 -9.33
N ALA A 11 -2.63 -8.42 -9.59
CA ALA A 11 -1.60 -7.55 -10.14
C ALA A 11 -1.66 -6.14 -9.54
N VAL A 12 -0.48 -5.54 -9.38
CA VAL A 12 -0.32 -4.13 -8.96
C VAL A 12 -0.90 -3.21 -10.03
N GLY A 13 -1.62 -2.17 -9.61
CA GLY A 13 -2.16 -1.17 -10.52
C GLY A 13 -3.41 -0.47 -9.98
N LEU A 14 -4.00 0.35 -10.84
CA LEU A 14 -5.29 0.98 -10.58
C LEU A 14 -6.40 0.09 -11.14
N TRP A 15 -7.23 -0.40 -10.24
CA TRP A 15 -8.39 -1.23 -10.50
C TRP A 15 -9.67 -0.41 -10.27
N THR A 16 -10.77 -0.93 -10.81
CA THR A 16 -12.12 -0.46 -10.47
C THR A 16 -13.02 -1.64 -10.18
N TYR A 17 -14.01 -1.45 -9.31
CA TYR A 17 -15.04 -2.45 -9.06
C TYR A 17 -16.44 -1.84 -9.14
N THR A 18 -17.40 -2.65 -9.56
CA THR A 18 -18.83 -2.35 -9.60
C THR A 18 -19.60 -3.47 -8.93
N VAL A 19 -20.80 -3.17 -8.44
CA VAL A 19 -21.75 -4.18 -7.94
C VAL A 19 -22.92 -4.26 -8.91
N GLU A 20 -23.14 -5.43 -9.49
CA GLU A 20 -24.34 -5.72 -10.28
C GLU A 20 -25.40 -6.40 -9.41
N ALA A 21 -26.59 -5.80 -9.33
CA ALA A 21 -27.77 -6.37 -8.69
C ALA A 21 -28.81 -6.76 -9.76
N TRP A 22 -29.59 -7.81 -9.49
CA TRP A 22 -30.58 -8.35 -10.42
C TRP A 22 -31.68 -9.07 -9.65
N GLY A 23 -32.86 -9.16 -10.24
CA GLY A 23 -33.94 -10.00 -9.75
C GLY A 23 -33.67 -11.46 -10.10
N ASP A 24 -33.79 -12.35 -9.10
CA ASP A 24 -33.65 -13.81 -9.25
C ASP A 24 -35.02 -14.49 -9.33
N PRO A 25 -35.60 -14.60 -10.55
CA PRO A 25 -36.91 -15.20 -10.74
C PRO A 25 -36.89 -16.72 -10.52
N VAL A 26 -35.75 -17.38 -10.73
CA VAL A 26 -35.65 -18.86 -10.61
C VAL A 26 -35.72 -19.27 -9.15
N THR A 27 -34.99 -18.61 -8.26
CA THR A 27 -35.07 -18.88 -6.81
C THR A 27 -36.49 -18.57 -6.29
N THR A 28 -37.09 -17.47 -6.75
CA THR A 28 -38.47 -17.11 -6.39
C THR A 28 -39.48 -18.17 -6.85
N TRP A 29 -39.37 -18.63 -8.10
CA TRP A 29 -40.24 -19.68 -8.63
C TRP A 29 -40.05 -21.01 -7.90
N ARG A 30 -38.80 -21.43 -7.65
CA ARG A 30 -38.51 -22.69 -6.91
C ARG A 30 -39.20 -22.70 -5.55
N HIS A 31 -39.08 -21.61 -4.78
CA HIS A 31 -39.74 -21.48 -3.48
C HIS A 31 -41.26 -21.66 -3.58
N HIS A 32 -41.91 -21.02 -4.55
CA HIS A 32 -43.35 -21.18 -4.75
C HIS A 32 -43.73 -22.58 -5.26
N ALA A 33 -42.94 -23.16 -6.16
CA ALA A 33 -43.21 -24.46 -6.75
C ALA A 33 -43.12 -25.60 -5.73
N GLU A 34 -42.12 -25.55 -4.84
CA GLU A 34 -41.95 -26.52 -3.75
C GLU A 34 -43.13 -26.54 -2.77
N ILE A 35 -43.86 -25.43 -2.65
CA ILE A 35 -45.07 -25.33 -1.81
C ILE A 35 -46.33 -25.74 -2.60
N LYS A 36 -46.50 -25.21 -3.81
CA LYS A 36 -47.73 -25.38 -4.60
C LYS A 36 -47.88 -26.77 -5.20
N ILE A 37 -46.80 -27.38 -5.67
CA ILE A 37 -46.84 -28.68 -6.35
C ILE A 37 -47.30 -29.81 -5.42
N PRO A 38 -46.78 -29.96 -4.18
CA PRO A 38 -47.29 -30.97 -3.24
C PRO A 38 -48.75 -30.72 -2.81
N ALA A 39 -49.18 -29.46 -2.79
CA ALA A 39 -50.55 -29.07 -2.44
C ALA A 39 -51.56 -29.23 -3.60
N GLY A 40 -51.09 -29.58 -4.81
CA GLY A 40 -51.96 -29.73 -5.99
C GLY A 40 -52.54 -28.40 -6.51
N ILE A 41 -51.90 -27.27 -6.22
CA ILE A 41 -52.38 -25.94 -6.57
C ILE A 41 -51.74 -25.48 -7.89
N ASP A 42 -52.57 -25.21 -8.90
CA ASP A 42 -52.18 -24.67 -10.20
C ASP A 42 -50.98 -25.39 -10.86
N THR A 43 -50.88 -26.71 -10.67
CA THR A 43 -49.65 -27.46 -10.95
C THR A 43 -49.14 -27.30 -12.38
N GLU A 44 -50.03 -27.33 -13.37
CA GLU A 44 -49.64 -27.17 -14.77
C GLU A 44 -49.14 -25.76 -15.08
N LEU A 45 -49.77 -24.74 -14.49
CA LEU A 45 -49.35 -23.36 -14.69
C LEU A 45 -47.98 -23.11 -14.04
N VAL A 46 -47.79 -23.57 -12.81
CA VAL A 46 -46.52 -23.45 -12.08
C VAL A 46 -45.38 -24.15 -12.82
N LEU A 47 -45.61 -25.34 -13.37
CA LEU A 47 -44.59 -26.09 -14.11
C LEU A 47 -44.25 -25.41 -15.45
N GLU A 48 -45.23 -24.86 -16.17
CA GLU A 48 -45.01 -24.11 -17.41
C GLU A 48 -44.31 -22.77 -17.17
N GLU A 49 -44.62 -22.06 -16.07
CA GLU A 49 -43.87 -20.87 -15.64
C GLU A 49 -42.39 -21.19 -15.42
N GLY A 50 -42.11 -22.31 -14.74
CA GLY A 50 -40.75 -22.82 -14.53
C GLY A 50 -40.03 -23.17 -15.82
N ALA A 51 -40.73 -23.87 -16.73
CA ALA A 51 -40.18 -24.25 -18.03
C ALA A 51 -39.71 -23.02 -18.81
N ARG A 52 -40.52 -21.95 -18.85
CA ARG A 52 -40.15 -20.70 -19.52
C ARG A 52 -38.97 -19.98 -18.87
N LEU A 53 -38.87 -20.00 -17.53
CA LEU A 53 -37.70 -19.45 -16.83
C LEU A 53 -36.43 -20.22 -17.20
N TYR A 54 -36.51 -21.55 -17.30
CA TYR A 54 -35.36 -22.40 -17.61
C TYR A 54 -34.96 -22.30 -19.08
N GLU A 55 -35.91 -22.15 -20.00
CA GLU A 55 -35.62 -21.83 -21.41
C GLU A 55 -34.87 -20.52 -21.56
N ARG A 56 -35.31 -19.48 -20.84
CA ARG A 56 -34.64 -18.18 -20.84
C ARG A 56 -33.24 -18.28 -20.23
N ALA A 57 -33.09 -19.02 -19.13
CA ALA A 57 -31.78 -19.28 -18.55
C ALA A 57 -30.86 -19.99 -19.55
N ALA A 58 -31.36 -21.03 -20.23
CA ALA A 58 -30.61 -21.82 -21.21
C ALA A 58 -30.11 -20.99 -22.41
N ALA A 59 -30.87 -19.96 -22.82
CA ALA A 59 -30.48 -19.08 -23.93
C ALA A 59 -29.17 -18.32 -23.64
N ASP A 60 -28.93 -17.95 -22.38
CA ASP A 60 -27.75 -17.19 -21.95
C ASP A 60 -26.57 -18.10 -21.51
N VAL A 61 -26.75 -19.43 -21.48
CA VAL A 61 -25.67 -20.38 -21.18
C VAL A 61 -24.79 -20.58 -22.41
N PRO A 62 -23.48 -20.23 -22.36
CA PRO A 62 -22.59 -20.37 -23.52
C PRO A 62 -22.15 -21.82 -23.76
N ASP A 63 -22.04 -22.62 -22.70
CA ASP A 63 -21.61 -24.01 -22.75
C ASP A 63 -22.74 -24.93 -23.23
N SER A 64 -22.49 -25.73 -24.27
CA SER A 64 -23.53 -26.54 -24.91
C SER A 64 -24.02 -27.68 -24.01
N GLU A 65 -23.13 -28.31 -23.23
CA GLU A 65 -23.52 -29.42 -22.35
C GLU A 65 -24.38 -28.90 -21.19
N ALA A 66 -23.96 -27.80 -20.56
CA ALA A 66 -24.73 -27.11 -19.53
C ALA A 66 -26.09 -26.62 -20.05
N ARG A 67 -26.15 -26.15 -21.29
CA ARG A 67 -27.41 -25.76 -21.94
C ARG A 67 -28.36 -26.95 -22.09
N GLU A 68 -27.87 -28.09 -22.58
CA GLU A 68 -28.67 -29.31 -22.72
C GLU A 68 -29.21 -29.82 -21.37
N VAL A 69 -28.45 -29.67 -20.27
CA VAL A 69 -28.95 -29.98 -18.92
C VAL A 69 -30.20 -29.16 -18.58
N LEU A 70 -30.22 -27.87 -18.90
CA LEU A 70 -31.40 -27.02 -18.66
C LEU A 70 -32.55 -27.36 -19.60
N LEU A 71 -32.27 -27.63 -20.88
CA LEU A 71 -33.31 -28.00 -21.85
C LEU A 71 -33.96 -29.36 -21.51
N ALA A 72 -33.18 -30.33 -21.03
CA ALA A 72 -33.72 -31.59 -20.52
C ALA A 72 -34.64 -31.38 -19.31
N ALA A 73 -34.30 -30.44 -18.42
CA ALA A 73 -35.17 -30.04 -17.32
C ALA A 73 -36.45 -29.35 -17.82
N VAL A 74 -36.38 -28.51 -18.85
CA VAL A 74 -37.54 -27.90 -19.52
C VAL A 74 -38.48 -28.97 -20.07
N ASP A 75 -37.93 -29.94 -20.82
CA ASP A 75 -38.71 -31.04 -21.39
C ASP A 75 -39.38 -31.87 -20.30
N ALA A 76 -38.66 -32.15 -19.21
CA ALA A 76 -39.20 -32.86 -18.06
C ALA A 76 -40.29 -32.07 -17.33
N LEU A 77 -40.14 -30.74 -17.19
CA LEU A 77 -41.17 -29.86 -16.62
C LEU A 77 -42.46 -29.89 -17.46
N ARG A 78 -42.35 -30.05 -18.79
CA ARG A 78 -43.49 -30.10 -19.71
C ARG A 78 -44.07 -31.49 -19.98
N ASP A 79 -43.45 -32.56 -19.49
CA ASP A 79 -43.94 -33.93 -19.72
C ASP A 79 -45.19 -34.26 -18.89
N ALA A 80 -46.37 -33.94 -19.44
CA ALA A 80 -47.68 -34.20 -18.84
C ALA A 80 -47.98 -35.70 -18.59
N ARG A 81 -47.14 -36.63 -19.04
CA ARG A 81 -47.28 -38.08 -18.76
C ARG A 81 -46.71 -38.45 -17.39
N ARG A 82 -45.93 -37.57 -16.75
CA ARG A 82 -45.29 -37.81 -15.45
C ARG A 82 -46.04 -37.10 -14.31
N PRO A 83 -45.99 -37.63 -13.08
CA PRO A 83 -46.53 -36.93 -11.91
C PRO A 83 -45.88 -35.56 -11.71
N ALA A 84 -46.66 -34.55 -11.30
CA ALA A 84 -46.18 -33.17 -11.10
C ALA A 84 -44.94 -33.08 -10.21
N ALA A 85 -44.90 -33.84 -9.11
CA ALA A 85 -43.73 -33.89 -8.22
C ALA A 85 -42.47 -34.42 -8.92
N SER A 86 -42.61 -35.39 -9.84
CA SER A 86 -41.49 -35.95 -10.60
C SER A 86 -40.97 -34.99 -11.67
N ARG A 87 -41.87 -34.20 -12.27
CA ARG A 87 -41.55 -33.13 -13.21
C ARG A 87 -40.78 -32.01 -12.52
N LEU A 88 -41.28 -31.55 -11.37
CA LEU A 88 -40.58 -30.55 -10.54
C LEU A 88 -39.19 -31.05 -10.11
N ALA A 89 -39.09 -32.30 -9.61
CA ALA A 89 -37.82 -32.85 -9.16
C ALA A 89 -36.72 -32.85 -10.24
N ALA A 90 -37.09 -32.99 -11.52
CA ALA A 90 -36.15 -32.91 -12.64
C ALA A 90 -35.53 -31.52 -12.83
N ALA A 91 -36.19 -30.46 -12.35
CA ALA A 91 -35.66 -29.09 -12.36
C ALA A 91 -34.88 -28.72 -11.09
N LEU A 92 -34.83 -29.61 -10.10
CA LEU A 92 -34.18 -29.38 -8.80
C LEU A 92 -32.95 -30.28 -8.60
N THR A 93 -32.45 -30.91 -9.66
CA THR A 93 -31.30 -31.80 -9.54
C THR A 93 -30.00 -31.03 -9.29
N PRO A 94 -28.97 -31.67 -8.68
CA PRO A 94 -27.67 -31.05 -8.47
C PRO A 94 -27.02 -30.53 -9.77
N GLU A 95 -27.21 -31.24 -10.88
CA GLU A 95 -26.65 -30.87 -12.19
C GLU A 95 -27.25 -29.55 -12.68
N VAL A 96 -28.59 -29.43 -12.59
CA VAL A 96 -29.30 -28.19 -12.93
C VAL A 96 -28.90 -27.05 -12.00
N ALA A 97 -28.79 -27.32 -10.69
CA ALA A 97 -28.36 -26.33 -9.72
C ALA A 97 -26.94 -25.80 -10.00
N ALA A 98 -26.01 -26.69 -10.41
CA ALA A 98 -24.66 -26.29 -10.78
C ALA A 98 -24.63 -25.35 -11.99
N VAL A 99 -25.45 -25.62 -13.02
CA VAL A 99 -25.55 -24.74 -14.19
C VAL A 99 -26.09 -23.36 -13.79
N LEU A 100 -27.18 -23.30 -13.03
CA LEU A 100 -27.80 -22.04 -12.62
C LEU A 100 -26.94 -21.25 -11.61
N ALA A 101 -26.13 -21.91 -10.80
CA ALA A 101 -25.17 -21.24 -9.92
C ALA A 101 -24.06 -20.53 -10.72
N ARG A 102 -23.63 -21.12 -11.85
CA ARG A 102 -22.58 -20.57 -12.71
C ARG A 102 -23.12 -19.55 -13.71
N TYR A 103 -24.32 -19.78 -14.23
CA TYR A 103 -25.00 -18.99 -15.25
C TYR A 103 -26.46 -18.73 -14.84
N PRO A 104 -26.69 -17.88 -13.82
CA PRO A 104 -28.04 -17.58 -13.36
C PRO A 104 -28.81 -16.78 -14.40
N LEU A 105 -30.14 -16.95 -14.42
CA LEU A 105 -31.02 -16.03 -15.13
C LEU A 105 -31.11 -14.72 -14.34
N ARG A 106 -30.61 -13.63 -14.92
CA ARG A 106 -30.54 -12.32 -14.27
C ARG A 106 -31.53 -11.34 -14.90
N GLU A 107 -32.52 -10.88 -14.15
CA GLU A 107 -33.48 -9.87 -14.61
C GLU A 107 -33.16 -8.48 -14.08
N LEU A 108 -33.39 -7.46 -14.92
CA LEU A 108 -33.24 -6.05 -14.53
C LEU A 108 -31.86 -5.73 -13.92
N VAL A 109 -30.80 -6.26 -14.55
CA VAL A 109 -29.42 -6.05 -14.13
C VAL A 109 -29.14 -4.55 -14.02
N THR A 110 -28.76 -4.11 -12.82
CA THR A 110 -28.43 -2.73 -12.49
C THR A 110 -27.02 -2.71 -11.90
N SER A 111 -26.14 -1.89 -12.44
CA SER A 111 -24.77 -1.74 -11.97
C SER A 111 -24.59 -0.45 -11.16
N SER A 112 -23.73 -0.49 -10.14
CA SER A 112 -23.29 0.71 -9.44
C SER A 112 -22.33 1.55 -10.29
N GLU A 113 -22.09 2.79 -9.87
CA GLU A 113 -20.93 3.55 -10.35
C GLU A 113 -19.62 2.80 -10.00
N PRO A 114 -18.59 2.85 -10.87
CA PRO A 114 -17.29 2.27 -10.58
C PRO A 114 -16.60 2.97 -9.41
N LEU A 115 -16.01 2.20 -8.50
CA LEU A 115 -15.18 2.70 -7.41
C LEU A 115 -13.70 2.30 -7.62
N PRO A 116 -12.74 3.19 -7.34
CA PRO A 116 -11.33 2.91 -7.54
C PRO A 116 -10.76 1.99 -6.44
N LEU A 117 -9.77 1.19 -6.81
CA LEU A 117 -8.97 0.36 -5.93
C LEU A 117 -7.50 0.45 -6.37
N LEU A 118 -6.63 1.02 -5.54
CA LEU A 118 -5.19 0.97 -5.76
C LEU A 118 -4.64 -0.34 -5.16
N VAL A 119 -4.06 -1.18 -6.00
CA VAL A 119 -3.38 -2.41 -5.59
C VAL A 119 -1.88 -2.16 -5.63
N GLU A 120 -1.22 -2.29 -4.48
CA GLU A 120 0.22 -2.13 -4.34
C GLU A 120 0.92 -3.49 -4.19
N ARG A 121 2.26 -3.48 -4.22
CA ARG A 121 3.08 -4.69 -4.04
C ARG A 121 2.91 -5.26 -2.62
N GLU A 122 3.16 -6.55 -2.47
CA GLU A 122 3.06 -7.27 -1.18
C GLU A 122 3.74 -6.56 0.00
N ARG A 123 4.96 -6.05 -0.20
CA ARG A 123 5.75 -5.39 0.85
C ARG A 123 5.09 -4.14 1.44
N ALA A 124 4.13 -3.52 0.75
CA ALA A 124 3.35 -2.40 1.29
C ALA A 124 2.49 -2.84 2.50
N LEU A 125 2.11 -4.12 2.55
CA LEU A 125 1.30 -4.70 3.61
C LEU A 125 2.09 -5.65 4.52
N TYR A 126 2.96 -6.49 3.95
CA TYR A 126 3.66 -7.55 4.66
C TYR A 126 5.18 -7.39 4.62
N GLY A 127 5.79 -7.27 5.79
CA GLY A 127 7.24 -7.35 5.96
C GLY A 127 7.69 -7.05 7.37
N SER A 128 8.81 -7.65 7.78
CA SER A 128 9.46 -7.40 9.07
C SER A 128 10.57 -6.36 8.93
N TRP A 129 10.60 -5.37 9.82
CA TRP A 129 11.51 -4.22 9.75
C TRP A 129 12.52 -4.22 10.91
N TYR A 130 13.79 -3.96 10.58
CA TYR A 130 14.88 -3.81 11.55
C TYR A 130 15.54 -2.44 11.41
N GLU A 131 15.57 -1.67 12.50
CA GLU A 131 16.27 -0.39 12.56
C GLU A 131 17.64 -0.56 13.23
N PHE A 132 18.68 0.01 12.64
CA PHE A 132 19.97 0.15 13.32
C PHE A 132 20.76 1.36 12.80
N PHE A 133 21.78 1.76 13.54
CA PHE A 133 22.65 2.89 13.20
C PHE A 133 23.96 2.40 12.61
N PRO A 134 24.25 2.61 11.31
CA PRO A 134 25.50 2.17 10.68
C PRO A 134 26.75 2.67 11.40
N ARG A 135 26.71 3.92 11.90
CA ARG A 135 27.82 4.53 12.64
C ARG A 135 28.19 3.81 13.94
N SER A 136 27.30 3.00 14.50
CA SER A 136 27.57 2.24 15.73
C SER A 136 28.27 0.91 15.47
N GLU A 137 28.34 0.46 14.22
CA GLU A 137 28.96 -0.80 13.81
C GLU A 137 30.40 -0.56 13.35
N GLY A 138 31.18 0.09 14.21
CA GLY A 138 32.57 0.44 13.96
C GLY A 138 33.57 -0.68 14.25
N THR A 139 34.82 -0.28 14.43
CA THR A 139 35.91 -1.15 14.86
C THR A 139 36.57 -0.59 16.12
N ALA A 140 37.40 -1.39 16.78
CA ALA A 140 38.16 -0.91 17.95
C ALA A 140 39.10 0.27 17.63
N ARG A 141 39.56 0.39 16.38
CA ARG A 141 40.46 1.48 15.94
C ARG A 141 39.69 2.69 15.41
N GLU A 142 38.56 2.42 14.75
CA GLU A 142 37.67 3.43 14.18
C GLU A 142 36.25 3.19 14.72
N PRO A 143 35.91 3.77 15.88
CA PRO A 143 34.64 3.50 16.55
C PRO A 143 33.40 3.91 15.75
N HIS A 144 33.54 4.89 14.87
CA HIS A 144 32.48 5.28 13.95
C HIS A 144 32.49 4.35 12.74
N GLY A 145 31.43 3.56 12.59
CA GLY A 145 31.26 2.63 11.47
C GLY A 145 31.13 3.33 10.13
N THR A 146 31.48 2.59 9.08
CA THR A 146 31.24 2.92 7.67
C THR A 146 30.13 2.02 7.12
N PHE A 147 29.68 2.25 5.89
CA PHE A 147 28.78 1.30 5.23
C PHE A 147 29.40 -0.09 5.08
N ASP A 148 30.70 -0.18 4.82
CA ASP A 148 31.39 -1.48 4.69
C ASP A 148 31.45 -2.24 6.03
N THR A 149 31.63 -1.55 7.16
CA THR A 149 31.61 -2.21 8.47
C THR A 149 30.18 -2.54 8.92
N ALA A 150 29.23 -1.64 8.67
CA ALA A 150 27.82 -1.85 8.97
C ALA A 150 27.21 -3.01 8.17
N ALA A 151 27.66 -3.24 6.93
CA ALA A 151 27.22 -4.36 6.10
C ALA A 151 27.42 -5.73 6.78
N ARG A 152 28.37 -5.85 7.71
CA ARG A 152 28.61 -7.09 8.49
C ARG A 152 27.42 -7.48 9.37
N ARG A 153 26.56 -6.52 9.75
CA ARG A 153 25.34 -6.80 10.52
C ARG A 153 24.22 -7.39 9.68
N LEU A 154 24.24 -7.19 8.36
CA LEU A 154 23.14 -7.61 7.48
C LEU A 154 22.93 -9.13 7.54
N ASP A 155 23.99 -9.93 7.62
CA ASP A 155 23.88 -11.39 7.76
C ASP A 155 23.11 -11.79 9.04
N ALA A 156 23.39 -11.14 10.16
CA ALA A 156 22.68 -11.41 11.42
C ALA A 156 21.23 -10.92 11.37
N ILE A 157 20.96 -9.80 10.69
CA ILE A 157 19.61 -9.26 10.51
C ILE A 157 18.78 -10.20 9.63
N ALA A 158 19.32 -10.66 8.51
CA ALA A 158 18.68 -11.64 7.64
C ALA A 158 18.43 -12.97 8.38
N ALA A 159 19.38 -13.43 9.20
CA ALA A 159 19.22 -14.64 10.01
C ALA A 159 18.07 -14.55 11.05
N MET A 160 17.69 -13.34 11.46
CA MET A 160 16.51 -13.12 12.30
C MET A 160 15.19 -13.11 11.50
N GLY A 161 15.25 -13.22 10.16
CA GLY A 161 14.07 -13.24 9.29
C GLY A 161 13.52 -11.85 8.98
N PHE A 162 14.37 -10.82 8.98
CA PHE A 162 13.98 -9.47 8.59
C PHE A 162 13.96 -9.30 7.07
N ASP A 163 13.01 -8.50 6.60
CA ASP A 163 12.79 -8.18 5.18
C ASP A 163 13.25 -6.78 4.80
N VAL A 164 13.23 -5.85 5.76
CA VAL A 164 13.53 -4.44 5.53
C VAL A 164 14.52 -3.96 6.58
N VAL A 165 15.59 -3.32 6.13
CA VAL A 165 16.57 -2.64 6.96
C VAL A 165 16.31 -1.15 6.89
N TYR A 166 15.82 -0.58 7.98
CA TYR A 166 15.58 0.85 8.12
C TYR A 166 16.83 1.54 8.68
N LEU A 167 17.33 2.52 7.95
CA LEU A 167 18.44 3.36 8.36
C LEU A 167 17.95 4.75 8.77
N PRO A 168 18.37 5.26 9.94
CA PRO A 168 18.31 6.68 10.25
C PRO A 168 19.03 7.52 9.18
N PRO A 169 18.87 8.85 9.16
CA PRO A 169 19.50 9.69 8.15
C PRO A 169 21.00 9.42 8.01
N ILE A 170 21.45 9.24 6.76
CA ILE A 170 22.84 8.90 6.43
C ILE A 170 23.65 10.09 5.92
N HIS A 171 23.11 11.30 6.11
CA HIS A 171 23.62 12.55 5.55
C HIS A 171 24.61 13.24 6.50
N PRO A 172 25.40 14.22 6.03
CA PRO A 172 26.21 15.07 6.91
C PRO A 172 25.37 15.68 8.04
N ILE A 173 25.96 15.80 9.24
CA ILE A 173 25.28 16.30 10.45
C ILE A 173 25.80 17.68 10.83
N GLY A 174 24.89 18.60 11.12
CA GLY A 174 25.22 19.96 11.55
C GLY A 174 26.10 20.02 12.80
N THR A 175 26.85 21.10 12.92
CA THR A 175 27.71 21.44 14.06
C THR A 175 27.07 22.52 14.94
N THR A 176 26.36 23.47 14.34
CA THR A 176 25.69 24.56 15.05
C THR A 176 24.54 24.01 15.89
N PHE A 177 24.57 24.31 17.20
CA PHE A 177 23.65 23.79 18.21
C PHE A 177 23.56 22.26 18.26
N ARG A 178 24.62 21.56 17.84
CA ARG A 178 24.69 20.09 17.92
C ARG A 178 24.46 19.63 19.34
N LYS A 179 23.60 18.62 19.50
CA LYS A 179 23.34 17.97 20.78
C LYS A 179 24.41 16.93 21.12
N GLY A 180 24.74 16.86 22.42
CA GLY A 180 25.65 15.85 22.98
C GLY A 180 24.93 14.59 23.51
N PRO A 181 25.69 13.67 24.13
CA PRO A 181 25.17 12.45 24.73
C PRO A 181 24.03 12.72 25.71
N ASN A 182 23.04 11.84 25.75
CA ASN A 182 21.84 12.01 26.57
C ASN A 182 21.04 13.31 26.28
N ASN A 183 21.08 13.80 25.04
CA ASN A 183 20.32 14.97 24.58
C ASN A 183 20.70 16.27 25.32
N THR A 184 21.98 16.40 25.72
CA THR A 184 22.53 17.66 26.23
C THR A 184 22.58 18.72 25.13
N LEU A 185 22.45 20.00 25.53
CA LEU A 185 22.42 21.12 24.58
C LEU A 185 23.80 21.46 24.01
N ASP A 186 24.86 21.13 24.76
CA ASP A 186 26.24 21.39 24.37
C ASP A 186 26.91 20.06 24.00
N ALA A 187 27.41 19.97 22.77
CA ALA A 187 28.23 18.86 22.29
C ALA A 187 29.72 19.12 22.57
N GLY A 188 30.41 18.10 23.03
CA GLY A 188 31.87 18.04 23.04
C GLY A 188 32.47 17.91 21.64
N PRO A 189 33.80 18.07 21.50
CA PRO A 189 34.49 18.08 20.21
C PRO A 189 34.35 16.77 19.42
N ASP A 190 34.20 15.63 20.12
CA ASP A 190 34.11 14.30 19.52
C ASP A 190 32.67 13.78 19.40
N ASP A 191 31.67 14.55 19.88
CA ASP A 191 30.28 14.13 19.88
C ASP A 191 29.69 14.11 18.47
N VAL A 192 29.11 12.96 18.12
CA VAL A 192 28.62 12.64 16.77
C VAL A 192 27.25 13.24 16.43
N GLY A 193 26.59 13.87 17.40
CA GLY A 193 25.29 14.51 17.21
C GLY A 193 24.15 13.57 16.82
N VAL A 194 23.07 14.18 16.36
CA VAL A 194 21.81 13.53 16.01
C VAL A 194 21.70 13.43 14.48
N PRO A 195 21.50 12.23 13.89
CA PRO A 195 21.43 12.08 12.44
C PRO A 195 20.35 12.93 11.76
N TRP A 196 19.23 13.17 12.46
CA TRP A 196 18.14 14.04 11.99
C TRP A 196 18.48 15.54 11.92
N ALA A 197 19.64 15.97 12.44
CA ALA A 197 20.17 17.32 12.22
C ALA A 197 20.92 17.39 10.88
N ILE A 198 20.17 17.16 9.80
CA ILE A 198 20.68 16.96 8.44
C ILE A 198 21.24 18.27 7.88
N GLY A 199 22.46 18.21 7.36
CA GLY A 199 23.10 19.28 6.62
C GLY A 199 24.36 19.80 7.29
N SER A 200 25.40 19.95 6.49
CA SER A 200 26.60 20.71 6.83
C SER A 200 27.17 21.34 5.55
N ALA A 201 28.32 21.99 5.65
CA ALA A 201 29.08 22.42 4.47
C ALA A 201 29.46 21.25 3.54
N GLU A 202 29.44 20.01 4.02
CA GLU A 202 29.80 18.80 3.27
C GLU A 202 28.62 18.26 2.43
N GLY A 203 27.39 18.76 2.64
CA GLY A 203 26.23 18.37 1.84
C GLY A 203 24.91 18.36 2.61
N GLY A 204 23.83 18.04 1.89
CA GLY A 204 22.46 17.97 2.40
C GLY A 204 21.82 16.59 2.22
N HIS A 205 20.52 16.58 1.92
CA HIS A 205 19.71 15.35 1.79
C HIS A 205 20.10 14.41 0.64
N ASP A 206 20.95 14.85 -0.29
CA ASP A 206 21.48 14.06 -1.40
C ASP A 206 22.97 13.72 -1.23
N ALA A 207 23.52 13.93 -0.03
CA ALA A 207 24.90 13.62 0.30
C ALA A 207 24.98 12.46 1.32
N VAL A 208 26.10 11.74 1.29
CA VAL A 208 26.47 10.76 2.30
C VAL A 208 27.35 11.43 3.36
N HIS A 209 27.12 11.11 4.63
CA HIS A 209 27.98 11.55 5.73
C HIS A 209 29.42 11.07 5.48
N PRO A 210 30.44 11.95 5.45
CA PRO A 210 31.80 11.56 5.03
C PRO A 210 32.42 10.42 5.87
N ARG A 211 32.12 10.36 7.17
CA ARG A 211 32.56 9.26 8.05
C ARG A 211 31.84 7.93 7.82
N LEU A 212 30.73 7.89 7.08
CA LEU A 212 30.07 6.65 6.65
C LEU A 212 30.67 6.09 5.36
N GLY A 213 31.33 6.94 4.56
CA GLY A 213 31.92 6.59 3.28
C GLY A 213 31.37 7.44 2.13
N THR A 214 31.27 6.84 0.96
CA THR A 214 30.83 7.44 -0.30
C THR A 214 29.45 6.94 -0.73
N LEU A 215 28.89 7.52 -1.79
CA LEU A 215 27.66 7.02 -2.40
C LEU A 215 27.85 5.62 -2.98
N GLU A 216 29.04 5.32 -3.51
CA GLU A 216 29.41 4.00 -3.99
C GLU A 216 29.44 2.96 -2.87
N ASP A 217 29.92 3.34 -1.67
CA ASP A 217 29.90 2.46 -0.50
C ASP A 217 28.46 2.19 -0.04
N PHE A 218 27.59 3.20 -0.10
CA PHE A 218 26.16 3.02 0.16
C PHE A 218 25.50 2.09 -0.86
N ALA A 219 25.79 2.26 -2.15
CA ALA A 219 25.26 1.39 -3.20
C ALA A 219 25.68 -0.08 -3.00
N ARG A 220 26.92 -0.33 -2.54
CA ARG A 220 27.36 -1.67 -2.15
C ARG A 220 26.61 -2.22 -0.94
N PHE A 221 26.33 -1.37 0.07
CA PHE A 221 25.50 -1.77 1.21
C PHE A 221 24.08 -2.17 0.78
N VAL A 222 23.44 -1.39 -0.09
CA VAL A 222 22.11 -1.71 -0.64
C VAL A 222 22.15 -3.02 -1.44
N ALA A 223 23.15 -3.20 -2.30
CA ALA A 223 23.33 -4.44 -3.05
C ALA A 223 23.49 -5.65 -2.11
N ARG A 224 24.30 -5.52 -1.06
CA ARG A 224 24.49 -6.57 -0.06
C ARG A 224 23.21 -6.92 0.71
N ALA A 225 22.39 -5.93 1.05
CA ALA A 225 21.08 -6.18 1.64
C ALA A 225 20.17 -6.97 0.67
N GLY A 226 20.17 -6.60 -0.61
CA GLY A 226 19.43 -7.30 -1.66
C GLY A 226 19.87 -8.76 -1.86
N GLU A 227 21.17 -9.04 -1.84
CA GLU A 227 21.71 -10.42 -1.87
C GLU A 227 21.19 -11.29 -0.72
N LEU A 228 20.85 -10.67 0.41
CA LEU A 228 20.32 -11.33 1.60
C LEU A 228 18.78 -11.34 1.66
N GLY A 229 18.11 -10.90 0.58
CA GLY A 229 16.65 -10.85 0.50
C GLY A 229 16.02 -9.67 1.24
N MET A 230 16.80 -8.65 1.60
CA MET A 230 16.31 -7.47 2.33
C MET A 230 16.28 -6.21 1.45
N GLU A 231 15.27 -5.37 1.65
CA GLU A 231 15.19 -4.02 1.08
C GLU A 231 15.74 -2.98 2.07
N VAL A 232 16.39 -1.93 1.57
CA VAL A 232 16.79 -0.78 2.41
C VAL A 232 15.67 0.25 2.42
N ALA A 233 15.26 0.65 3.62
CA ALA A 233 14.40 1.81 3.87
C ALA A 233 15.25 2.97 4.41
N LEU A 234 15.14 4.15 3.81
CA LEU A 234 15.89 5.33 4.21
C LEU A 234 14.98 6.34 4.92
N ASP A 235 15.44 6.91 6.03
CA ASP A 235 14.73 8.00 6.69
C ASP A 235 14.69 9.24 5.79
N PHE A 236 13.49 9.78 5.57
CA PHE A 236 13.30 11.05 4.91
C PHE A 236 12.73 12.07 5.89
N ALA A 237 13.62 12.86 6.51
CA ALA A 237 13.27 13.94 7.41
C ALA A 237 13.40 15.29 6.71
N LEU A 238 12.28 15.82 6.22
CA LEU A 238 12.23 17.13 5.58
C LEU A 238 12.36 18.27 6.61
N GLN A 239 13.60 18.54 6.99
CA GLN A 239 14.06 19.55 7.96
C GLN A 239 15.56 19.78 7.77
N CYS A 240 16.12 20.83 8.37
CA CYS A 240 17.52 21.18 8.16
C CYS A 240 18.21 21.50 9.47
N SER A 241 19.48 21.15 9.62
CA SER A 241 20.34 21.82 10.61
C SER A 241 20.55 23.29 10.20
N PRO A 242 21.01 24.16 11.12
CA PRO A 242 21.38 25.53 10.77
C PRO A 242 22.50 25.63 9.72
N ASP A 243 23.28 24.56 9.55
CA ASP A 243 24.41 24.51 8.63
C ASP A 243 24.03 23.93 7.25
N HIS A 244 22.77 23.52 7.05
CA HIS A 244 22.32 22.93 5.79
C HIS A 244 22.43 23.95 4.63
N PRO A 245 22.86 23.54 3.42
CA PRO A 245 23.01 24.45 2.29
C PRO A 245 21.76 25.26 1.92
N TRP A 246 20.58 24.67 2.11
CA TRP A 246 19.30 25.35 1.86
C TRP A 246 19.07 26.58 2.74
N VAL A 247 19.65 26.67 3.94
CA VAL A 247 19.45 27.83 4.83
C VAL A 247 19.91 29.14 4.15
N HIS A 248 20.96 29.08 3.32
CA HIS A 248 21.44 30.24 2.57
C HIS A 248 21.05 30.23 1.09
N LYS A 249 20.83 29.06 0.48
CA LYS A 249 20.43 28.96 -0.93
C LYS A 249 18.94 29.20 -1.17
N HIS A 250 18.11 28.84 -0.18
CA HIS A 250 16.65 28.89 -0.22
C HIS A 250 16.10 29.45 1.11
N PRO A 251 16.46 30.69 1.49
CA PRO A 251 15.95 31.29 2.73
C PRO A 251 14.41 31.34 2.79
N GLU A 252 13.75 31.43 1.64
CA GLU A 252 12.29 31.39 1.51
C GLU A 252 11.64 30.08 1.99
N TRP A 253 12.42 28.99 2.09
CA TRP A 253 11.92 27.72 2.64
C TRP A 253 11.92 27.69 4.16
N PHE A 254 12.22 28.80 4.83
CA PHE A 254 12.22 28.93 6.29
C PHE A 254 11.39 30.13 6.74
N HIS A 255 10.73 29.99 7.89
CA HIS A 255 10.07 31.13 8.51
C HIS A 255 11.08 31.95 9.31
N HIS A 256 11.36 33.17 8.84
CA HIS A 256 12.20 34.12 9.54
C HIS A 256 11.40 34.99 10.52
N ARG A 257 11.93 35.12 11.73
CA ARG A 257 11.47 36.06 12.75
C ARG A 257 11.83 37.50 12.34
N PRO A 258 11.26 38.52 12.99
CA PRO A 258 11.53 39.93 12.63
C PRO A 258 13.01 40.37 12.74
N ASP A 259 13.82 39.65 13.53
CA ASP A 259 15.26 39.88 13.66
C ASP A 259 16.10 39.12 12.62
N GLY A 260 15.45 38.39 11.71
CA GLY A 260 16.07 37.56 10.69
C GLY A 260 16.41 36.14 11.15
N SER A 261 16.29 35.81 12.44
CA SER A 261 16.56 34.46 12.95
C SER A 261 15.48 33.46 12.56
N ILE A 262 15.83 32.19 12.46
CA ILE A 262 14.88 31.07 12.26
C ILE A 262 14.69 30.39 13.62
N ALA A 263 13.43 30.19 14.02
CA ALA A 263 13.12 29.42 15.22
C ALA A 263 13.41 27.93 15.01
N TYR A 264 13.97 27.28 16.03
CA TYR A 264 14.20 25.85 16.01
C TYR A 264 12.88 25.06 16.02
N ALA A 265 12.92 23.82 15.57
CA ALA A 265 11.72 22.98 15.51
C ALA A 265 11.31 22.50 16.92
N GLU A 266 10.00 22.35 17.13
CA GLU A 266 9.44 21.79 18.36
C GLU A 266 8.35 20.76 18.01
N ASN A 267 8.21 19.75 18.87
CA ASN A 267 7.01 18.90 18.92
C ASN A 267 6.63 18.76 20.40
N PRO A 268 5.87 19.72 20.95
CA PRO A 268 5.71 19.89 22.39
C PRO A 268 5.36 18.57 23.11
N PRO A 269 6.03 18.24 24.22
CA PRO A 269 6.97 19.09 24.98
C PRO A 269 8.44 19.06 24.48
N LYS A 270 8.74 18.37 23.37
CA LYS A 270 10.12 18.19 22.87
C LYS A 270 10.59 19.42 22.09
N LYS A 271 11.87 19.78 22.31
CA LYS A 271 12.58 20.86 21.63
C LYS A 271 13.76 20.32 20.84
N TYR A 272 13.94 20.83 19.63
CA TYR A 272 14.98 20.39 18.71
C TYR A 272 15.83 21.58 18.27
N GLN A 273 16.65 22.08 19.20
CA GLN A 273 17.52 23.26 19.02
C GLN A 273 18.52 23.12 17.87
N ASP A 274 18.81 21.88 17.47
CA ASP A 274 19.72 21.47 16.42
C ASP A 274 19.12 21.50 15.00
N ILE A 275 17.84 21.85 14.85
CA ILE A 275 17.14 21.84 13.55
C ILE A 275 16.16 22.99 13.35
N TYR A 276 15.96 23.36 12.09
CA TYR A 276 14.95 24.28 11.58
C TYR A 276 13.86 23.52 10.81
N PRO A 277 12.57 23.85 11.05
CA PRO A 277 11.47 23.33 10.25
C PRO A 277 11.37 24.06 8.91
N ILE A 278 10.85 23.38 7.88
CA ILE A 278 10.56 23.97 6.57
C ILE A 278 9.23 24.74 6.63
N ALA A 279 9.20 25.92 6.00
CA ALA A 279 8.01 26.70 5.71
C ALA A 279 7.58 26.46 4.25
N PHE A 280 6.31 26.13 4.03
CA PHE A 280 5.81 25.65 2.74
C PHE A 280 5.07 26.71 1.92
N ASP A 281 4.67 27.82 2.54
CA ASP A 281 3.74 28.78 1.93
C ASP A 281 4.38 29.69 0.87
N ALA A 282 5.71 29.86 0.91
CA ALA A 282 6.43 30.75 0.00
C ALA A 282 6.74 30.10 -1.36
N ASP A 283 7.13 28.82 -1.36
CA ASP A 283 7.58 28.10 -2.56
C ASP A 283 7.25 26.59 -2.45
N LEU A 284 5.96 26.27 -2.43
CA LEU A 284 5.50 24.88 -2.37
C LEU A 284 5.96 24.07 -3.59
N ASP A 285 5.95 24.66 -4.77
CA ASP A 285 6.31 23.97 -6.01
C ASP A 285 7.81 23.63 -6.05
N GLY A 286 8.69 24.56 -5.64
CA GLY A 286 10.11 24.30 -5.51
C GLY A 286 10.42 23.21 -4.47
N LEU A 287 9.74 23.23 -3.33
CA LEU A 287 9.86 22.18 -2.31
C LEU A 287 9.42 20.80 -2.82
N VAL A 288 8.31 20.72 -3.56
CA VAL A 288 7.84 19.46 -4.17
C VAL A 288 8.86 18.97 -5.21
N ALA A 289 9.33 19.86 -6.09
CA ALA A 289 10.29 19.51 -7.12
C ALA A 289 11.62 19.00 -6.53
N GLU A 290 12.17 19.70 -5.54
CA GLU A 290 13.42 19.31 -4.88
C GLU A 290 13.26 18.03 -4.07
N THR A 291 12.15 17.87 -3.34
CA THR A 291 11.86 16.63 -2.61
C THR A 291 11.81 15.44 -3.55
N CYS A 292 11.09 15.54 -4.66
CA CYS A 292 11.03 14.44 -5.62
C CYS A 292 12.38 14.21 -6.32
N ARG A 293 13.23 15.23 -6.50
CA ARG A 293 14.60 15.06 -6.99
C ARG A 293 15.43 14.25 -5.99
N VAL A 294 15.41 14.61 -4.70
CA VAL A 294 16.13 13.90 -3.63
C VAL A 294 15.66 12.45 -3.51
N LEU A 295 14.35 12.20 -3.47
CA LEU A 295 13.81 10.84 -3.42
C LEU A 295 14.25 10.02 -4.64
N ARG A 296 14.18 10.60 -5.84
CA ARG A 296 14.62 9.92 -7.07
C ARG A 296 16.13 9.67 -7.12
N HIS A 297 16.94 10.53 -6.50
CA HIS A 297 18.38 10.30 -6.35
C HIS A 297 18.64 8.99 -5.60
N TRP A 298 18.02 8.81 -4.43
CA TRP A 298 18.16 7.58 -3.63
C TRP A 298 17.50 6.36 -4.29
N MET A 299 16.39 6.56 -5.01
CA MET A 299 15.81 5.50 -5.85
C MET A 299 16.77 5.04 -6.95
N GLY A 300 17.62 5.93 -7.46
CA GLY A 300 18.65 5.63 -8.45
C GLY A 300 19.74 4.66 -7.94
N VAL A 301 19.92 4.56 -6.61
CA VAL A 301 20.84 3.61 -5.95
C VAL A 301 20.11 2.47 -5.24
N GLY A 302 18.85 2.21 -5.60
CA GLY A 302 18.10 1.02 -5.19
C GLY A 302 17.19 1.19 -3.98
N VAL A 303 17.09 2.38 -3.38
CA VAL A 303 16.16 2.62 -2.27
C VAL A 303 14.72 2.72 -2.80
N ARG A 304 13.85 1.80 -2.39
CA ARG A 304 12.43 1.74 -2.82
C ARG A 304 11.44 1.97 -1.67
N ILE A 305 11.94 2.19 -0.47
CA ILE A 305 11.16 2.41 0.74
C ILE A 305 11.71 3.64 1.44
N PHE A 306 10.82 4.57 1.81
CA PHE A 306 11.18 5.76 2.58
C PHE A 306 10.37 5.78 3.86
N ARG A 307 11.06 5.85 5.00
CA ARG A 307 10.42 6.12 6.28
C ARG A 307 10.34 7.65 6.41
N VAL A 308 9.16 8.22 6.20
CA VAL A 308 8.97 9.67 6.24
C VAL A 308 8.87 10.14 7.70
N ASP A 309 9.75 11.04 8.13
CA ASP A 309 9.78 11.54 9.49
C ASP A 309 8.76 12.67 9.75
N ASN A 310 7.98 12.50 10.82
CA ASN A 310 7.00 13.47 11.30
C ASN A 310 6.15 14.11 10.17
N PRO A 311 5.51 13.32 9.28
CA PRO A 311 4.81 13.86 8.12
C PRO A 311 3.67 14.80 8.51
N HIS A 312 3.07 14.59 9.69
CA HIS A 312 1.99 15.41 10.26
C HIS A 312 2.39 16.85 10.61
N THR A 313 3.70 17.16 10.64
CA THR A 313 4.19 18.54 10.85
C THR A 313 4.34 19.31 9.52
N LYS A 314 4.05 18.67 8.39
CA LYS A 314 4.13 19.23 7.04
C LYS A 314 2.71 19.23 6.43
N PRO A 315 2.40 20.11 5.47
CA PRO A 315 1.06 20.17 4.88
C PRO A 315 0.64 18.83 4.26
N VAL A 316 -0.62 18.41 4.47
CA VAL A 316 -1.13 17.16 3.89
C VAL A 316 -1.07 17.18 2.36
N VAL A 317 -1.43 18.31 1.74
CA VAL A 317 -1.38 18.50 0.27
C VAL A 317 0.03 18.38 -0.31
N PHE A 318 1.06 18.68 0.48
CA PHE A 318 2.44 18.51 0.04
C PHE A 318 2.74 17.02 -0.18
N TRP A 319 2.38 16.16 0.78
CA TRP A 319 2.61 14.72 0.64
C TRP A 319 1.77 14.09 -0.46
N GLU A 320 0.51 14.50 -0.62
CA GLU A 320 -0.33 14.06 -1.74
C GLU A 320 0.34 14.35 -3.09
N ARG A 321 0.93 15.54 -3.26
CA ARG A 321 1.64 15.93 -4.49
C ARG A 321 3.00 15.25 -4.68
N VAL A 322 3.65 14.83 -3.60
CA VAL A 322 4.94 14.10 -3.66
C VAL A 322 4.71 12.62 -3.98
N ILE A 323 3.64 12.04 -3.47
CA ILE A 323 3.28 10.62 -3.66
C ILE A 323 2.57 10.38 -4.99
N GLY A 324 1.66 11.28 -5.38
CA GLY A 324 0.91 11.24 -6.65
C GLY A 324 1.74 11.58 -7.86
#